data_AF-A0A958P4X7-F1
#
_entry.id   AF-A0A958P4X7-F1
#
_cell.length_a   1.000
_cell.length_b   1.000
_cell.length_c   1.000
_cell.angle_alpha   90.00
_cell.angle_beta   90.00
_cell.angle_gamma   90.00
#
_symmetry.space_group_name_H-M   'P 1'
#
loop_
_entity.id
_entity.type
_entity.pdbx_description
1 polymer ?
#
loop_
_entity_poly.entity_id
_entity_poly.type
_entity_poly.pdbx_seq_one_letter_code
_entity_poly.pdbx_strand_id
1 'polypeptide(L)'
;KIIAFKNAYHGDTFGAMAVGKSDFFSAFDDLLFDVIQIDIPLSNNFESLKNEFQSLVETQDVACFIFEPLVQGSGGMQMYDAIFLDELIKIARTNDVICIADEVMTGFGRTGERFAIDYLENKPNIICLSKGITGGFMPLSVTVCEKEIYDAFYSSDKLKTLFHGHSYTANLLGCAAANASVK
;
A
#
# COMPACT_ATOMS: atom_id res chain seq x y z
N LYS A 1 4.56 2.62 14.59
CA LYS A 1 5.59 2.28 13.58
C LYS A 1 4.94 1.90 12.25
N ILE A 2 5.68 1.88 11.13
CA ILE A 2 5.21 1.39 9.83
C ILE A 2 6.09 0.21 9.42
N ILE A 3 5.48 -0.85 8.89
CA ILE A 3 6.18 -1.98 8.29
C ILE A 3 6.03 -1.91 6.76
N ALA A 4 7.12 -2.14 6.04
CA ALA A 4 7.12 -2.27 4.58
C ALA A 4 8.10 -3.36 4.14
N PHE A 5 7.97 -3.84 2.90
CA PHE A 5 8.96 -4.75 2.33
C PHE A 5 10.25 -4.01 1.95
N LYS A 6 11.39 -4.70 2.06
CA LYS A 6 12.64 -4.27 1.43
C LYS A 6 12.45 -4.17 -0.09
N ASN A 7 13.18 -3.27 -0.73
CA ASN A 7 13.13 -3.00 -2.18
C ASN A 7 11.78 -2.50 -2.72
N ALA A 8 10.83 -2.15 -1.84
CA ALA A 8 9.53 -1.61 -2.25
C ALA A 8 9.67 -0.22 -2.86
N TYR A 9 8.69 0.17 -3.66
CA TYR A 9 8.57 1.53 -4.18
C TYR A 9 7.13 2.05 -4.06
N HIS A 10 6.97 3.13 -3.30
CA HIS A 10 5.67 3.72 -2.99
C HIS A 10 5.54 5.19 -3.47
N GLY A 11 6.53 5.70 -4.20
CA GLY A 11 6.57 7.06 -4.75
C GLY A 11 7.64 7.97 -4.14
N ASP A 12 7.64 9.24 -4.57
CA ASP A 12 8.80 10.13 -4.40
C ASP A 12 8.54 11.31 -3.42
N THR A 13 7.47 11.26 -2.63
CA THR A 13 7.25 12.21 -1.51
C THR A 13 7.95 11.70 -0.26
N PHE A 14 8.26 12.55 0.73
CA PHE A 14 9.02 12.12 1.92
C PHE A 14 8.43 10.88 2.62
N GLY A 15 7.11 10.82 2.80
CA GLY A 15 6.48 9.64 3.40
C GLY A 15 6.58 8.40 2.52
N ALA A 16 6.37 8.56 1.21
CA ALA A 16 6.49 7.48 0.24
C ALA A 16 7.93 6.96 0.09
N MET A 17 8.92 7.86 0.07
CA MET A 17 10.35 7.52 0.06
C MET A 17 10.76 6.77 1.32
N ALA A 18 10.23 7.17 2.49
CA ALA A 18 10.53 6.51 3.76
C ALA A 18 10.03 5.05 3.76
N VAL A 19 8.82 4.78 3.27
CA VAL A 19 8.28 3.41 3.21
C VAL A 19 8.83 2.61 2.02
N GLY A 20 9.22 3.25 0.93
CA GLY A 20 9.90 2.66 -0.23
C GLY A 20 11.42 2.83 -0.18
N LYS A 21 12.02 2.83 1.02
CA LYS A 21 13.43 3.21 1.23
C LYS A 21 14.37 2.35 0.37
N SER A 22 15.19 3.04 -0.41
CA SER A 22 16.23 2.47 -1.28
C SER A 22 17.40 3.45 -1.42
N ASP A 23 18.55 2.98 -1.91
CA ASP A 23 19.75 3.81 -2.12
C ASP A 23 19.49 5.02 -3.04
N PHE A 24 18.48 4.93 -3.92
CA PHE A 24 18.05 6.02 -4.78
C PHE A 24 17.59 7.26 -4.00
N PHE A 25 17.11 7.07 -2.77
CA PHE A 25 16.63 8.15 -1.88
C PHE A 25 17.65 8.57 -0.81
N SER A 26 18.89 8.06 -0.86
CA SER A 26 19.93 8.33 0.15
C SER A 26 20.22 9.82 0.38
N ALA A 27 20.06 10.65 -0.66
CA ALA A 27 20.20 12.11 -0.55
C ALA A 27 19.19 12.76 0.41
N PHE A 28 18.11 12.06 0.78
CA PHE A 28 17.04 12.55 1.64
C PHE A 28 16.99 11.83 3.00
N ASP A 29 17.92 10.92 3.31
CA ASP A 29 17.85 10.04 4.49
C ASP A 29 17.57 10.79 5.81
N ASP A 30 18.20 11.95 6.00
CA ASP A 30 18.03 12.79 7.21
C ASP A 30 16.61 13.37 7.37
N LEU A 31 15.78 13.32 6.32
CA LEU A 31 14.40 13.82 6.29
C LEU A 31 13.37 12.68 6.39
N LEU A 32 13.80 11.42 6.31
CA LEU A 32 12.92 10.25 6.30
C LEU A 32 12.70 9.75 7.73
N PHE A 33 11.47 9.40 8.06
CA PHE A 33 11.16 8.73 9.32
C PHE A 33 11.52 7.24 9.26
N ASP A 34 11.73 6.64 10.42
CA ASP A 34 12.05 5.21 10.52
C ASP A 34 10.88 4.32 10.08
N VAL A 35 11.20 3.34 9.23
CA VAL A 35 10.31 2.28 8.78
C VAL A 35 10.96 0.93 9.06
N ILE A 36 10.18 -0.02 9.55
CA ILE A 36 10.65 -1.39 9.75
C ILE A 36 10.58 -2.10 8.40
N GLN A 37 11.72 -2.51 7.86
CA GLN A 37 11.80 -3.20 6.58
C GLN A 37 11.98 -4.71 6.76
N ILE A 38 11.04 -5.49 6.25
CA ILE A 38 11.08 -6.97 6.29
C ILE A 38 11.30 -7.52 4.87
N ASP A 39 11.76 -8.76 4.75
CA ASP A 39 11.88 -9.41 3.43
C ASP A 39 10.51 -9.72 2.81
N ILE A 40 10.46 -9.86 1.48
CA ILE A 40 9.28 -10.41 0.82
C ILE A 40 9.06 -11.88 1.22
N PRO A 41 7.81 -12.36 1.23
CA PRO A 41 7.51 -13.69 1.70
C PRO A 41 7.70 -14.73 0.59
N LEU A 42 8.75 -15.54 0.71
CA LEU A 42 9.09 -16.62 -0.20
C LEU A 42 8.99 -17.97 0.51
N SER A 43 8.72 -19.04 -0.24
CA SER A 43 8.55 -20.38 0.32
C SER A 43 9.72 -20.85 1.20
N ASN A 44 10.94 -20.38 0.91
CA ASN A 44 12.15 -20.74 1.64
C ASN A 44 12.42 -19.90 2.90
N ASN A 45 11.80 -18.72 3.06
CA ASN A 45 11.98 -17.86 4.23
C ASN A 45 10.69 -17.65 5.04
N PHE A 46 9.54 -18.09 4.53
CA PHE A 46 8.23 -17.67 5.02
C PHE A 46 8.00 -17.94 6.51
N GLU A 47 8.35 -19.13 7.02
CA GLU A 47 8.14 -19.45 8.43
C GLU A 47 8.94 -18.52 9.37
N SER A 48 10.18 -18.19 9.00
CA SER A 48 11.00 -17.25 9.77
C SER A 48 10.42 -15.84 9.71
N LEU A 49 10.06 -15.38 8.52
CA LEU A 49 9.48 -14.07 8.28
C LEU A 49 8.13 -13.90 8.99
N LYS A 50 7.29 -14.94 8.98
CA LYS A 50 6.00 -14.96 9.68
C LYS A 50 6.17 -14.78 11.19
N ASN A 51 7.14 -15.48 11.79
CA ASN A 51 7.44 -15.36 13.21
C ASN A 51 8.00 -13.96 13.56
N GLU A 52 8.89 -13.42 12.71
CA GLU A 52 9.37 -12.04 12.85
C GLU A 52 8.21 -11.04 12.78
N PHE A 53 7.36 -11.15 11.75
CA PHE A 53 6.22 -10.27 11.54
C PHE A 53 5.23 -10.31 12.71
N GLN A 54 4.90 -11.51 13.20
CA GLN A 54 4.06 -11.70 14.39
C GLN A 54 4.65 -10.95 15.60
N SER A 55 5.94 -11.14 15.86
CA SER A 55 6.61 -10.45 16.97
C SER A 55 6.60 -8.93 16.81
N LEU A 56 6.78 -8.42 15.59
CA LEU A 56 6.75 -6.99 15.30
C LEU A 56 5.36 -6.39 15.59
N VAL A 57 4.28 -7.00 15.09
CA VAL A 57 2.93 -6.47 15.28
C VAL A 57 2.49 -6.53 16.75
N GLU A 58 2.97 -7.50 17.53
CA GLU A 58 2.66 -7.63 18.96
C GLU A 58 3.45 -6.66 19.84
N THR A 59 4.65 -6.22 19.42
CA THR A 59 5.59 -5.53 20.33
C THR A 59 5.96 -4.09 19.94
N GLN A 60 5.76 -3.68 18.68
CA GLN A 60 6.33 -2.42 18.14
C GLN A 60 5.33 -1.28 17.93
N ASP A 61 4.12 -1.35 18.49
CA ASP A 61 3.04 -0.35 18.30
C ASP A 61 2.89 0.03 16.82
N VAL A 62 2.53 -0.96 16.00
CA VAL A 62 2.51 -0.84 14.54
C VAL A 62 1.19 -0.22 14.10
N ALA A 63 1.26 0.89 13.36
CA ALA A 63 0.08 1.56 12.84
C ALA A 63 -0.39 0.93 11.51
N CYS A 64 0.56 0.61 10.62
CA CYS A 64 0.22 0.01 9.34
C CYS A 64 1.34 -0.86 8.75
N PHE A 65 0.91 -1.74 7.85
CA PHE A 65 1.74 -2.55 6.97
C PHE A 65 1.39 -2.21 5.51
N ILE A 66 2.36 -1.70 4.75
CA ILE A 66 2.21 -1.31 3.34
C ILE A 66 3.00 -2.24 2.42
N PHE A 67 2.42 -2.64 1.30
CA PHE A 67 3.01 -3.59 0.36
C PHE A 67 2.49 -3.41 -1.07
N GLU A 68 3.31 -3.73 -2.07
CA GLU A 68 2.88 -3.93 -3.47
C GLU A 68 2.41 -5.38 -3.64
N PRO A 69 1.12 -5.69 -3.83
CA PRO A 69 0.63 -7.08 -3.81
C PRO A 69 1.19 -7.93 -4.95
N LEU A 70 1.76 -9.08 -4.60
CA LEU A 70 2.31 -10.14 -5.47
C LEU A 70 3.55 -9.78 -6.28
N VAL A 71 3.74 -8.51 -6.67
CA VAL A 71 4.85 -8.07 -7.51
C VAL A 71 5.35 -6.69 -7.06
N GLN A 72 6.61 -6.61 -6.63
CA GLN A 72 7.30 -5.32 -6.49
C GLN A 72 7.86 -4.89 -7.85
N GLY A 73 7.28 -3.84 -8.43
CA GLY A 73 7.62 -3.43 -9.80
C GLY A 73 9.03 -2.85 -9.89
N SER A 74 9.23 -1.68 -9.26
CA SER A 74 10.51 -0.97 -9.30
C SER A 74 11.63 -1.67 -8.52
N GLY A 75 11.29 -2.58 -7.60
CA GLY A 75 12.24 -3.46 -6.89
C GLY A 75 12.89 -4.53 -7.78
N GLY A 76 12.61 -4.52 -9.09
CA GLY A 76 13.15 -5.47 -10.05
C GLY A 76 12.20 -6.62 -10.37
N MET A 77 10.89 -6.36 -10.41
CA MET A 77 9.85 -7.37 -10.68
C MET A 77 9.93 -8.56 -9.72
N GLN A 78 10.14 -8.29 -8.43
CA GLN A 78 10.20 -9.33 -7.40
C GLN A 78 8.81 -9.89 -7.16
N MET A 79 8.61 -11.18 -7.44
CA MET A 79 7.31 -11.84 -7.34
C MET A 79 7.26 -12.74 -6.12
N TYR A 80 6.09 -12.84 -5.51
CA TYR A 80 5.83 -13.76 -4.40
C TYR A 80 4.38 -14.24 -4.40
N ASP A 81 4.14 -15.40 -3.77
CA ASP A 81 2.84 -16.06 -3.83
C ASP A 81 1.81 -15.42 -2.90
N ALA A 82 0.56 -15.37 -3.39
CA ALA A 82 -0.58 -14.80 -2.66
C ALA A 82 -0.78 -15.44 -1.29
N ILE A 83 -0.60 -16.76 -1.18
CA ILE A 83 -0.81 -17.52 0.06
C ILE A 83 0.02 -16.99 1.23
N PHE A 84 1.26 -16.54 0.97
CA PHE A 84 2.12 -16.06 2.03
C PHE A 84 1.76 -14.63 2.45
N LEU A 85 1.41 -13.78 1.48
CA LEU A 85 0.95 -12.42 1.79
C LEU A 85 -0.38 -12.45 2.56
N ASP A 86 -1.29 -13.34 2.18
CA ASP A 86 -2.60 -13.49 2.81
C ASP A 86 -2.47 -13.78 4.31
N GLU A 87 -1.56 -14.68 4.68
CA GLU A 87 -1.25 -15.00 6.07
C GLU A 87 -0.65 -13.80 6.84
N LEU A 88 0.22 -13.00 6.22
CA LEU A 88 0.73 -11.77 6.86
C LEU A 88 -0.37 -10.74 7.07
N ILE A 89 -1.28 -10.57 6.10
CA ILE A 89 -2.43 -9.66 6.23
C ILE A 89 -3.35 -10.13 7.35
N LYS A 90 -3.63 -11.43 7.43
CA LYS A 90 -4.43 -12.00 8.52
C LYS A 90 -3.84 -11.71 9.90
N ILE A 91 -2.52 -11.88 10.05
CA ILE A 91 -1.80 -11.55 11.29
C ILE A 91 -1.93 -10.06 11.61
N ALA A 92 -1.65 -9.19 10.63
CA ALA A 92 -1.73 -7.73 10.81
C ALA A 92 -3.13 -7.30 11.27
N ARG A 93 -4.16 -7.77 10.57
CA ARG A 93 -5.56 -7.44 10.88
C ARG A 93 -6.01 -7.95 12.25
N THR A 94 -5.56 -9.14 12.65
CA THR A 94 -5.87 -9.70 13.99
C THR A 94 -5.26 -8.87 15.12
N ASN A 95 -4.22 -8.08 14.83
CA ASN A 95 -3.54 -7.18 15.76
C ASN A 95 -3.89 -5.70 15.52
N ASP A 96 -5.03 -5.41 14.88
CA ASP A 96 -5.51 -4.05 14.59
C ASP A 96 -4.52 -3.18 13.78
N VAL A 97 -3.63 -3.81 13.00
CA VAL A 97 -2.70 -3.12 12.10
C VAL A 97 -3.37 -2.88 10.76
N ILE A 98 -3.37 -1.63 10.30
CA ILE A 98 -3.95 -1.25 8.99
C ILE A 98 -3.10 -1.82 7.85
N CYS A 99 -3.72 -2.60 6.97
CA CYS A 99 -3.08 -3.09 5.74
C CYS A 99 -3.35 -2.14 4.57
N ILE A 100 -2.28 -1.74 3.87
CA ILE A 100 -2.32 -0.85 2.71
C ILE A 100 -1.75 -1.60 1.50
N ALA A 101 -2.59 -1.92 0.52
CA ALA A 101 -2.14 -2.48 -0.74
C ALA A 101 -1.85 -1.36 -1.75
N ASP A 102 -0.60 -1.28 -2.18
CA ASP A 102 -0.17 -0.40 -3.25
C ASP A 102 -0.41 -1.06 -4.62
N GLU A 103 -1.63 -0.89 -5.13
CA GLU A 103 -2.06 -1.39 -6.44
C GLU A 103 -1.76 -0.40 -7.58
N VAL A 104 -0.86 0.57 -7.37
CA VAL A 104 -0.51 1.56 -8.39
C VAL A 104 0.03 0.89 -9.66
N MET A 105 0.84 -0.17 -9.52
CA MET A 105 1.40 -0.91 -10.67
C MET A 105 0.55 -2.15 -11.04
N THR A 106 0.07 -2.87 -10.04
CA THR A 106 -0.57 -4.19 -10.18
C THR A 106 -2.06 -4.10 -10.55
N GLY A 107 -2.70 -2.97 -10.25
CA GLY A 107 -4.12 -2.77 -10.50
C GLY A 107 -4.48 -2.73 -11.98
N PHE A 108 -5.76 -2.97 -12.26
CA PHE A 108 -6.38 -2.94 -13.59
C PHE A 108 -5.81 -3.98 -14.57
N GLY A 109 -5.69 -5.24 -14.14
CA GLY A 109 -5.43 -6.36 -15.04
C GLY A 109 -3.95 -6.75 -15.21
N ARG A 110 -3.01 -6.06 -14.54
CA ARG A 110 -1.57 -6.29 -14.77
C ARG A 110 -1.12 -7.69 -14.38
N THR A 111 -1.73 -8.27 -13.35
CA THR A 111 -1.40 -9.59 -12.81
C THR A 111 -2.32 -10.72 -13.32
N GLY A 112 -3.32 -10.39 -14.14
CA GLY A 112 -4.31 -11.35 -14.68
C GLY A 112 -5.71 -11.12 -14.13
N GLU A 113 -5.83 -10.84 -12.83
CA GLU A 113 -7.07 -10.37 -12.21
C GLU A 113 -7.22 -8.85 -12.29
N ARG A 114 -8.43 -8.35 -12.02
CA ARG A 114 -8.68 -6.89 -12.03
C ARG A 114 -7.77 -6.17 -11.04
N PHE A 115 -7.62 -6.70 -9.82
CA PHE A 115 -6.65 -6.24 -8.83
C PHE A 115 -5.85 -7.45 -8.31
N ALA A 116 -4.58 -7.26 -7.97
CA ALA A 116 -3.76 -8.34 -7.42
C ALA A 116 -4.26 -8.81 -6.04
N ILE A 117 -4.95 -7.94 -5.28
CA ILE A 117 -5.62 -8.35 -4.05
C ILE A 117 -6.82 -9.29 -4.29
N ASP A 118 -7.30 -9.46 -5.52
CA ASP A 118 -8.37 -10.41 -5.82
C ASP A 118 -7.92 -11.87 -5.64
N TYR A 119 -6.61 -12.13 -5.68
CA TYR A 119 -6.01 -13.42 -5.32
C TYR A 119 -5.95 -13.70 -3.81
N LEU A 120 -6.28 -12.71 -2.97
CA LEU A 120 -6.21 -12.81 -1.51
C LEU A 120 -7.58 -13.08 -0.90
N GLU A 121 -7.63 -13.88 0.17
CA GLU A 121 -8.83 -14.08 0.98
C GLU A 121 -9.02 -12.93 1.98
N ASN A 122 -7.93 -12.51 2.63
CA ASN A 122 -7.87 -11.40 3.56
C ASN A 122 -7.62 -10.10 2.80
N LYS A 123 -8.60 -9.20 2.79
CA LYS A 123 -8.51 -7.92 2.06
C LYS A 123 -7.79 -6.83 2.88
N PRO A 124 -7.02 -5.93 2.24
CA PRO A 124 -6.43 -4.78 2.90
C PRO A 124 -7.51 -3.76 3.30
N ASN A 125 -7.19 -2.88 4.25
CA ASN A 125 -8.10 -1.80 4.65
C ASN A 125 -8.02 -0.60 3.69
N ILE A 126 -6.86 -0.37 3.06
CA ILE A 126 -6.62 0.73 2.12
C ILE A 126 -6.02 0.18 0.83
N ILE A 127 -6.40 0.77 -0.31
CA ILE A 127 -5.82 0.48 -1.62
C ILE A 127 -5.38 1.78 -2.28
N CYS A 128 -4.13 1.83 -2.75
CA CYS A 128 -3.60 2.93 -3.57
C CYS A 128 -3.71 2.58 -5.06
N LEU A 129 -4.35 3.44 -5.85
CA LEU A 129 -4.57 3.24 -7.29
C LEU A 129 -4.03 4.43 -8.07
N SER A 130 -3.36 4.18 -9.19
CA SER A 130 -2.98 5.22 -10.16
C SER A 130 -2.65 4.55 -11.50
N LYS A 131 -1.67 5.05 -12.27
CA LYS A 131 -1.16 4.53 -13.55
C LYS A 131 -2.26 3.99 -14.48
N GLY A 132 -2.54 2.68 -14.39
CA GLY A 132 -3.53 1.98 -15.22
C GLY A 132 -4.96 2.51 -15.11
N ILE A 133 -5.32 3.21 -14.03
CA ILE A 133 -6.67 3.75 -13.82
C ILE A 133 -7.16 4.67 -14.95
N THR A 134 -6.25 5.39 -15.62
CA THR A 134 -6.57 6.23 -16.79
C THR A 134 -5.93 5.72 -18.08
N GLY A 135 -5.34 4.52 -18.07
CA GLY A 135 -4.52 4.01 -19.18
C GLY A 135 -3.31 4.89 -19.48
N GLY A 136 -2.88 5.74 -18.54
CA GLY A 136 -1.80 6.71 -18.72
C GLY A 136 -2.20 7.99 -19.47
N PHE A 137 -3.48 8.19 -19.81
CA PHE A 137 -3.93 9.38 -20.57
C PHE A 137 -3.94 10.67 -19.76
N MET A 138 -4.30 10.57 -18.47
CA MET A 138 -4.41 11.72 -17.57
C MET A 138 -3.90 11.36 -16.18
N PRO A 139 -3.26 12.28 -15.44
CA PRO A 139 -2.86 12.04 -14.06
C PRO A 139 -4.11 11.89 -13.19
N LEU A 140 -4.21 10.74 -12.52
CA LEU A 140 -5.20 10.48 -11.49
C LEU A 140 -4.64 9.44 -10.52
N SER A 141 -4.84 9.66 -9.24
CA SER A 141 -4.69 8.64 -8.21
C SER A 141 -5.94 8.60 -7.34
N VAL A 142 -6.20 7.44 -6.75
CA VAL A 142 -7.31 7.20 -5.84
C VAL A 142 -6.79 6.38 -4.66
N THR A 143 -7.06 6.84 -3.44
CA THR A 143 -6.89 6.05 -2.23
C THR A 143 -8.26 5.58 -1.79
N VAL A 144 -8.50 4.27 -1.90
CA VAL A 144 -9.74 3.63 -1.45
C VAL A 144 -9.52 3.17 -0.02
N CYS A 145 -10.51 3.32 0.85
CA CYS A 145 -10.45 2.83 2.23
C CYS A 145 -11.75 2.15 2.66
N GLU A 146 -11.63 1.25 3.62
CA GLU A 146 -12.75 0.68 4.37
C GLU A 146 -13.56 1.77 5.08
N LYS A 147 -14.83 1.48 5.33
CA LYS A 147 -15.79 2.43 5.91
C LYS A 147 -15.36 2.89 7.30
N GLU A 148 -14.77 1.99 8.07
CA GLU A 148 -14.28 2.20 9.43
C GLU A 148 -13.24 3.34 9.48
N ILE A 149 -12.38 3.44 8.46
CA ILE A 149 -11.38 4.51 8.35
C ILE A 149 -12.07 5.84 8.04
N TYR A 150 -13.05 5.86 7.14
CA TYR A 150 -13.85 7.05 6.86
C TYR A 150 -14.59 7.53 8.12
N ASP A 151 -15.22 6.61 8.85
CA ASP A 151 -16.02 6.91 10.03
C ASP A 151 -15.18 7.50 11.18
N ALA A 152 -13.87 7.22 11.22
CA ALA A 152 -12.95 7.85 12.17
C ALA A 152 -12.86 9.38 11.99
N PHE A 153 -13.03 9.89 10.77
CA PHE A 153 -13.04 11.31 10.44
C PHE A 153 -14.46 11.91 10.37
N TYR A 154 -15.49 11.07 10.23
CA TYR A 154 -16.87 11.53 10.12
C TYR A 154 -17.44 11.95 11.48
N SER A 155 -17.28 13.23 11.81
CA SER A 155 -17.70 13.78 13.10
C SER A 155 -18.19 15.22 13.01
N SER A 156 -18.99 15.63 13.99
CA SER A 156 -19.32 17.04 14.22
C SER A 156 -18.18 17.81 14.89
N ASP A 157 -17.20 17.11 15.48
CA ASP A 157 -15.97 17.70 15.97
C ASP A 157 -15.06 18.10 14.80
N LYS A 158 -14.84 19.40 14.63
CA LYS A 158 -14.00 19.95 13.56
C LYS A 158 -12.56 19.44 13.63
N LEU A 159 -12.04 19.12 14.81
CA LEU A 159 -10.68 18.60 14.96
C LEU A 159 -10.51 17.18 14.40
N LYS A 160 -11.61 16.46 14.16
CA LYS A 160 -11.60 15.17 13.46
C LYS A 160 -11.70 15.29 11.94
N THR A 161 -11.77 16.52 11.40
CA THR A 161 -11.79 16.72 9.94
C THR A 161 -10.47 16.23 9.34
N LEU A 162 -10.54 15.50 8.23
CA LEU A 162 -9.37 15.17 7.43
C LEU A 162 -8.89 16.41 6.67
N PHE A 163 -7.96 17.16 7.24
CA PHE A 163 -7.35 18.36 6.63
C PHE A 163 -6.31 18.00 5.57
N HIS A 164 -6.72 17.20 4.58
CA HIS A 164 -5.89 16.76 3.47
C HIS A 164 -6.65 16.87 2.15
N GLY A 165 -5.99 17.42 1.13
CA GLY A 165 -6.57 17.57 -0.19
C GLY A 165 -5.65 18.38 -1.10
N HIS A 166 -5.84 18.22 -2.41
CA HIS A 166 -5.12 18.96 -3.44
C HIS A 166 -6.12 19.79 -4.26
N SER A 167 -5.67 20.90 -4.84
CA SER A 167 -6.53 21.75 -5.68
C SER A 167 -7.16 21.00 -6.86
N TYR A 168 -6.54 19.91 -7.31
CA TYR A 168 -7.00 19.07 -8.40
C TYR A 168 -7.66 17.75 -7.94
N THR A 169 -7.93 17.58 -6.64
CA THR A 169 -8.69 16.42 -6.14
C THR A 169 -10.02 16.31 -6.89
N ALA A 170 -10.30 15.12 -7.43
CA ALA A 170 -11.46 14.83 -8.27
C ALA A 170 -11.58 15.71 -9.54
N ASN A 171 -10.45 16.00 -10.21
CA ASN A 171 -10.45 16.68 -11.49
C ASN A 171 -11.35 15.95 -12.52
N LEU A 172 -12.29 16.69 -13.10
CA LEU A 172 -13.34 16.16 -14.00
C LEU A 172 -12.77 15.41 -15.21
N LEU A 173 -11.68 15.90 -15.82
CA LEU A 173 -11.06 15.25 -16.97
C LEU A 173 -10.37 13.95 -16.58
N GLY A 174 -9.68 13.94 -15.43
CA GLY A 174 -9.08 12.72 -14.87
C GLY A 174 -10.14 11.66 -14.58
N CYS A 175 -11.25 12.05 -13.93
CA CYS A 175 -12.37 11.15 -13.65
C CYS A 175 -13.05 10.63 -14.94
N ALA A 176 -13.23 11.49 -15.95
CA ALA A 176 -13.80 11.07 -17.23
C ALA A 176 -12.89 10.08 -17.97
N ALA A 177 -11.57 10.33 -17.99
CA ALA A 177 -10.58 9.43 -18.57
C ALA A 177 -10.59 8.07 -17.82
N ALA A 178 -10.65 8.09 -16.49
CA ALA A 178 -10.72 6.87 -15.70
C ALA A 178 -11.98 6.06 -16.03
N ASN A 179 -13.16 6.70 -16.04
CA ASN A 179 -14.42 6.05 -16.40
C ASN A 179 -14.43 5.47 -17.83
N ALA A 180 -13.66 6.03 -18.75
CA ALA A 180 -13.49 5.46 -20.08
C ALA A 180 -12.50 4.28 -20.08
N SER A 181 -11.44 4.36 -19.27
CA SER A 181 -10.36 3.37 -19.22
C SER A 181 -10.71 2.10 -18.45
N VAL A 182 -11.52 2.17 -17.39
CA VAL A 182 -11.79 1.05 -16.48
C VAL A 182 -13.07 0.27 -16.81
N LYS A 183 -13.74 0.63 -17.91
CA LYS A 183 -14.88 -0.09 -18.49
C LYS A 183 -14.44 -1.40 -19.11
#